data_AF-A0A292Q961-F1
#
_entry.id   AF-A0A292Q961-F1
#
_cell.length_a   1.000
_cell.length_b   1.000
_cell.length_c   1.000
_cell.angle_alpha   90.00
_cell.angle_beta   90.00
_cell.angle_gamma   90.00
#
_symmetry.space_group_name_H-M   'P 1'
#
loop_
_entity.id
_entity.type
_entity.pdbx_description
1 polymer ?
#
loop_
_entity_poly.entity_id
_entity_poly.type
_entity_poly.pdbx_seq_one_letter_code
_entity_poly.pdbx_strand_id
1 'polypeptide(L)'
;LYNGTKAIGKSGGTGALKNLLSQIIKGFRKTFIILDALDEVPKSERKDLLSWLTELVAGGDPGSLSILITSRPEADIVRSVEPLSTFTIPLQSKTIDPDIQFYIRNSLDSKDEFREFTEEIKSEVEKTLVTGSQGMFR
;
A
#
# COMPACT_ATOMS: atom_id res chain seq x y z
N LEU A 1 1.34 43.44 -6.83
CA LEU A 1 2.78 43.11 -6.96
C LEU A 1 3.04 41.64 -6.57
N TYR A 2 2.27 40.70 -7.11
CA TYR A 2 2.60 39.28 -7.02
C TYR A 2 3.29 38.91 -8.33
N ASN A 3 4.62 39.01 -8.34
CA ASN A 3 5.42 38.50 -9.44
C ASN A 3 5.33 36.99 -9.42
N GLY A 4 4.61 36.44 -10.40
CA GLY A 4 4.63 35.03 -10.73
C GLY A 4 6.03 34.63 -11.17
N THR A 5 6.79 34.02 -10.26
CA THR A 5 7.91 33.17 -10.64
C THR A 5 7.34 31.93 -11.28
N LYS A 6 7.17 32.01 -12.61
CA LYS A 6 6.96 30.86 -13.48
C LYS A 6 8.26 30.04 -13.45
N ALA A 7 8.44 29.26 -12.39
CA ALA A 7 9.39 28.17 -12.41
C ALA A 7 8.88 27.22 -13.49
N ILE A 8 9.46 27.32 -14.68
CA ILE A 8 9.32 26.31 -15.73
C ILE A 8 10.05 25.10 -15.17
N GLY A 9 9.34 24.32 -14.34
CA GLY A 9 9.77 23.00 -13.95
C GLY A 9 9.89 22.22 -15.24
N LYS A 10 11.10 22.12 -15.79
CA LYS A 10 11.43 21.00 -16.67
C LYS A 10 11.03 19.78 -15.86
N SER A 11 9.96 19.10 -16.28
CA SER A 11 9.61 17.80 -15.73
C SER A 11 10.83 16.93 -15.97
N GLY A 12 11.70 16.80 -14.96
CA GLY A 12 12.82 15.88 -15.02
C GLY A 12 12.22 14.54 -15.37
N GLY A 13 12.64 13.94 -16.49
CA GLY A 13 12.13 12.63 -16.89
C GLY A 13 12.28 11.67 -15.71
N THR A 14 11.36 10.72 -15.57
CA THR A 14 11.36 9.72 -14.50
C THR A 14 12.73 9.03 -14.32
N GLY A 15 13.52 8.89 -15.40
CA GLY A 15 14.91 8.42 -15.34
C GLY A 15 15.86 9.30 -14.50
N ALA A 16 15.74 10.63 -14.57
CA ALA A 16 16.57 11.53 -13.74
C ALA A 16 16.22 11.39 -12.25
N LEU A 17 14.94 11.24 -11.92
CA LEU A 17 14.49 11.03 -10.55
C LEU A 17 14.94 9.67 -10.01
N LYS A 18 14.82 8.60 -10.81
CA LYS A 18 15.34 7.26 -10.49
C LYS A 18 16.83 7.32 -10.17
N ASN A 19 17.62 7.98 -11.02
CA ASN A 19 19.06 8.12 -10.83
C ASN A 19 19.41 8.91 -9.56
N LEU A 20 18.73 10.04 -9.33
CA LEU A 20 18.95 10.84 -8.13
C LEU A 20 18.62 10.05 -6.86
N LEU A 21 17.48 9.35 -6.84
CA LEU A 21 17.09 8.52 -5.70
C LEU A 21 18.09 7.39 -5.45
N SER A 22 18.58 6.71 -6.50
CA SER A 22 19.64 5.70 -6.38
C SER A 22 20.94 6.28 -5.78
N GLN A 23 21.32 7.51 -6.15
CA GLN A 23 22.49 8.18 -5.56
C GLN A 23 22.27 8.52 -4.08
N ILE A 24 21.09 9.03 -3.74
CA ILE A 24 20.72 9.34 -2.36
C ILE A 24 20.81 8.07 -1.50
N ILE A 25 20.24 6.96 -1.96
CA ILE A 25 20.27 5.67 -1.24
C ILE A 25 21.71 5.21 -0.95
N LYS A 26 22.62 5.33 -1.92
CA LYS A 26 24.05 4.99 -1.76
C LYS A 26 24.78 5.88 -0.76
N GLY A 27 24.25 7.07 -0.47
CA GLY A 27 24.82 7.98 0.54
C GLY A 27 24.58 7.53 1.97
N PHE A 28 23.66 6.59 2.21
CA PHE A 28 23.34 6.08 3.54
C PHE A 28 23.84 4.66 3.74
N ARG A 29 24.29 4.35 4.96
CA ARG A 29 24.67 2.99 5.35
C ARG A 29 23.49 2.01 5.28
N LYS A 30 22.29 2.49 5.61
CA LYS A 30 21.05 1.70 5.55
C LYS A 30 19.87 2.61 5.19
N THR A 31 19.06 2.17 4.25
CA THR A 31 17.88 2.89 3.76
C THR A 31 16.65 1.99 3.84
N PHE A 32 15.51 2.57 4.21
CA PHE A 32 14.20 1.92 4.22
C PHE A 32 13.28 2.64 3.24
N ILE A 33 12.62 1.88 2.36
CA ILE A 33 11.61 2.39 1.42
C ILE A 33 10.29 1.71 1.73
N ILE A 34 9.24 2.50 1.91
CA ILE A 34 7.87 1.99 2.07
C ILE A 34 7.08 2.45 0.85
N LEU A 35 6.56 1.49 0.09
CA LEU A 35 5.69 1.72 -1.05
C LEU A 35 4.28 1.30 -0.66
N ASP A 36 3.42 2.28 -0.43
CA ASP A 36 2.03 2.04 -0.10
C ASP A 36 1.17 1.95 -1.37
N ALA A 37 0.20 1.05 -1.37
CA ALA A 37 -0.81 0.87 -2.43
C ALA A 37 -0.22 0.74 -3.85
N LEU A 38 0.76 -0.14 -4.04
CA LEU A 38 1.44 -0.33 -5.34
C LEU A 38 0.46 -0.66 -6.49
N ASP A 39 -0.69 -1.28 -6.19
CA ASP A 39 -1.75 -1.56 -7.15
C ASP A 39 -2.45 -0.32 -7.71
N GLU A 40 -2.26 0.86 -7.13
CA GLU A 40 -2.76 2.12 -7.69
C GLU A 40 -1.88 2.68 -8.81
N VAL A 41 -0.64 2.16 -8.97
CA VAL A 41 0.25 2.55 -10.07
C VAL A 41 -0.31 2.02 -11.39
N PRO A 42 -0.45 2.85 -12.44
CA PRO A 42 -0.91 2.42 -13.75
C PRO A 42 -0.09 1.24 -14.30
N LYS A 43 -0.76 0.22 -14.85
CA LYS A 43 -0.09 -0.99 -15.35
C LYS A 43 0.99 -0.71 -16.40
N SER A 44 0.82 0.33 -17.20
CA SER A 44 1.80 0.80 -18.18
C SER A 44 3.12 1.26 -17.58
N GLU A 45 3.10 1.78 -16.35
CA GLU A 45 4.27 2.34 -15.64
C GLU A 45 4.79 1.40 -14.55
N ARG A 46 3.91 0.55 -14.01
CA ARG A 46 4.20 -0.37 -12.91
C ARG A 46 5.34 -1.34 -13.24
N LYS A 47 5.39 -1.84 -14.48
CA LYS A 47 6.45 -2.74 -14.94
C LYS A 47 7.82 -2.08 -14.87
N ASP A 48 7.93 -0.84 -15.33
CA ASP A 48 9.19 -0.08 -15.33
C ASP A 48 9.61 0.34 -13.92
N LEU A 49 8.66 0.55 -13.02
CA LEU A 49 8.91 0.77 -11.60
C LEU A 49 9.46 -0.49 -10.93
N LEU A 50 8.80 -1.63 -11.12
CA LEU A 50 9.20 -2.93 -10.54
C LEU A 50 10.56 -3.41 -11.05
N SER A 51 10.86 -3.21 -12.35
CA SER A 51 12.19 -3.50 -12.90
C SER A 51 13.26 -2.65 -12.22
N TRP A 52 13.02 -1.35 -12.07
CA TRP A 52 13.95 -0.45 -11.42
C TRP A 52 14.16 -0.79 -9.93
N LEU A 53 13.10 -1.17 -9.20
CA LEU A 53 13.22 -1.63 -7.81
C LEU A 53 14.07 -2.90 -7.71
N THR A 54 13.90 -3.84 -8.64
CA THR A 54 14.73 -5.05 -8.72
C THR A 54 16.21 -4.69 -8.91
N GLU A 55 16.50 -3.83 -9.88
CA GLU A 55 17.87 -3.36 -10.17
C GLU A 55 18.48 -2.62 -8.98
N LEU A 56 17.67 -1.81 -8.29
CA LEU A 56 18.08 -1.06 -7.11
C LEU A 56 18.47 -1.98 -5.95
N VAL A 57 17.71 -3.04 -5.71
CA VAL A 57 18.02 -4.05 -4.67
C VAL A 57 19.26 -4.87 -5.07
N ALA A 58 19.37 -5.27 -6.32
CA ALA A 58 20.49 -6.08 -6.81
C ALA A 58 21.82 -5.30 -6.89
N GLY A 59 21.77 -3.99 -7.14
CA GLY A 59 22.95 -3.12 -7.31
C GLY A 59 23.49 -2.49 -6.02
N GLY A 60 22.86 -2.73 -4.87
CA GLY A 60 23.28 -2.22 -3.57
C GLY A 60 24.05 -3.26 -2.74
N ASP A 61 24.72 -2.80 -1.68
CA ASP A 61 25.37 -3.71 -0.73
C ASP A 61 24.29 -4.54 0.01
N PRO A 62 24.51 -5.85 0.23
CA PRO A 62 23.55 -6.68 0.96
C PRO A 62 23.17 -6.09 2.33
N GLY A 63 21.88 -5.90 2.57
CA GLY A 63 21.36 -5.35 3.83
C GLY A 63 21.39 -3.82 3.96
N SER A 64 21.93 -3.11 2.96
CA SER A 64 21.90 -1.63 2.91
C SER A 64 20.54 -1.06 2.52
N LEU A 65 19.67 -1.86 1.89
CA LEU A 65 18.33 -1.47 1.48
C LEU A 65 17.29 -2.46 2.01
N SER A 66 16.20 -1.94 2.57
CA SER A 66 15.04 -2.72 2.97
C SER A 66 13.79 -2.07 2.40
N ILE A 67 12.98 -2.85 1.70
CA ILE A 67 11.76 -2.36 1.03
C ILE A 67 10.56 -3.08 1.63
N LEU A 68 9.55 -2.30 2.03
CA LEU A 68 8.23 -2.77 2.38
C LEU A 68 7.24 -2.32 1.31
N ILE A 69 6.45 -3.24 0.79
CA ILE A 69 5.45 -2.96 -0.24
C ILE A 69 4.09 -3.40 0.29
N THR A 70 3.08 -2.53 0.19
CA THR A 70 1.68 -2.91 0.37
C THR A 70 1.01 -2.89 -1.00
N SER A 71 0.17 -3.90 -1.26
CA SER A 71 -0.64 -3.94 -2.47
C SER A 71 -1.78 -4.94 -2.33
N ARG A 72 -2.79 -4.82 -3.20
CA ARG A 72 -3.64 -5.96 -3.54
C ARG A 72 -2.82 -7.05 -4.24
N PRO A 73 -3.24 -8.33 -4.14
CA PRO A 73 -2.54 -9.45 -4.77
C PRO A 73 -2.85 -9.54 -6.28
N GLU A 74 -2.60 -8.48 -7.05
CA GLU A 74 -2.71 -8.53 -8.51
C GLU A 74 -1.62 -9.42 -9.10
N ALA A 75 -1.99 -10.26 -10.09
CA ALA A 75 -1.10 -11.30 -10.61
C ALA A 75 0.24 -10.77 -11.17
N ASP A 76 0.24 -9.59 -11.79
CA ASP A 76 1.47 -8.95 -12.30
C ASP A 76 2.38 -8.45 -11.17
N ILE A 77 1.79 -7.96 -10.07
CA ILE A 77 2.54 -7.55 -8.88
C ILE A 77 3.13 -8.77 -8.20
N VAL A 78 2.32 -9.78 -7.90
CA VAL A 78 2.76 -11.01 -7.23
C VAL A 78 3.91 -11.64 -8.00
N ARG A 79 3.76 -11.84 -9.31
CA ARG A 79 4.80 -12.44 -10.17
C ARG A 79 6.11 -11.65 -10.16
N SER A 80 6.06 -10.33 -10.02
CA SER A 80 7.25 -9.47 -10.08
C SER A 80 7.92 -9.29 -8.72
N VAL A 81 7.14 -9.27 -7.64
CA VAL A 81 7.62 -9.01 -6.28
C VAL A 81 8.01 -10.30 -5.55
N GLU A 82 7.32 -11.41 -5.80
CA GLU A 82 7.60 -12.71 -5.16
C GLU A 82 9.08 -13.15 -5.25
N PRO A 83 9.78 -13.00 -6.40
CA PRO A 83 11.21 -13.32 -6.48
C PRO A 83 12.12 -12.41 -5.64
N LEU A 84 11.65 -11.22 -5.28
CA LEU A 84 12.38 -10.21 -4.50
C LEU A 84 12.03 -10.28 -3.01
N SER A 85 10.84 -10.77 -2.69
CA SER A 85 10.31 -10.76 -1.33
C SER A 85 11.01 -11.80 -0.47
N THR A 86 11.59 -11.35 0.64
CA THR A 86 12.08 -12.27 1.69
C THR A 86 10.91 -12.83 2.52
N PHE A 87 9.85 -12.02 2.69
CA PHE A 87 8.64 -12.39 3.43
C PHE A 87 7.42 -11.74 2.78
N THR A 88 6.30 -12.47 2.75
CA THR A 88 4.99 -11.99 2.32
C THR A 88 4.00 -12.19 3.45
N ILE A 89 3.30 -11.13 3.84
CA ILE A 89 2.30 -11.16 4.91
C ILE A 89 0.93 -10.93 4.26
N PRO A 90 0.13 -11.99 4.04
CA PRO A 90 -1.22 -11.81 3.52
C PRO A 90 -2.11 -11.17 4.60
N LEU A 91 -2.65 -9.99 4.30
CA LEU A 91 -3.63 -9.32 5.17
C LEU A 91 -5.05 -9.92 5.01
N GLN A 92 -5.33 -10.57 3.88
CA GLN A 92 -6.61 -11.24 3.63
C GLN A 92 -6.62 -12.63 4.29
N SER A 93 -6.96 -12.66 5.57
CA SER A 93 -7.07 -13.89 6.34
C SER A 93 -8.47 -14.01 6.93
N LYS A 94 -9.15 -15.14 6.68
CA LYS A 94 -10.42 -15.49 7.35
C LYS A 94 -10.29 -15.53 8.88
N THR A 95 -9.06 -15.53 9.40
CA THR A 95 -8.78 -15.43 10.83
C THR A 95 -9.14 -14.05 11.39
N ILE A 96 -9.25 -13.01 10.56
CA ILE A 96 -9.55 -11.63 10.97
C ILE A 96 -11.06 -11.34 10.93
N ASP A 97 -11.85 -12.15 10.21
CA ASP A 97 -13.32 -11.99 10.12
C ASP A 97 -14.01 -11.92 11.50
N PRO A 98 -13.63 -12.72 12.52
CA PRO A 98 -14.20 -12.60 13.86
C PRO A 98 -13.90 -11.26 14.55
N ASP A 99 -12.69 -10.73 14.35
CA ASP A 99 -12.28 -9.44 14.93
C ASP A 99 -13.04 -8.28 14.27
N ILE A 100 -13.22 -8.34 12.95
CA ILE A 100 -14.03 -7.38 12.18
C ILE A 100 -15.48 -7.43 12.67
N GLN A 101 -16.05 -8.62 12.80
CA GLN A 101 -17.42 -8.81 13.30
C GLN A 101 -17.59 -8.26 14.71
N PHE A 102 -16.64 -8.54 15.61
CA PHE A 102 -16.66 -8.03 16.98
C PHE A 102 -16.60 -6.50 17.00
N TYR A 103 -15.71 -5.89 16.22
CA TYR A 103 -15.61 -4.44 16.13
C TYR A 103 -16.90 -3.79 15.61
N ILE A 104 -17.52 -4.36 14.57
CA ILE A 104 -18.77 -3.83 14.00
C ILE A 104 -19.89 -3.89 15.02
N ARG A 105 -20.10 -5.04 15.70
CA ARG A 105 -21.10 -5.17 16.77
C ARG A 105 -20.86 -4.15 17.88
N ASN A 106 -19.64 -4.09 18.39
CA ASN A 106 -19.30 -3.14 19.45
C ASN A 106 -19.54 -1.69 18.99
N SER A 107 -19.26 -1.35 17.73
CA SER A 107 -19.52 -0.02 17.18
C SER A 107 -21.02 0.29 17.10
N LEU A 108 -21.83 -0.67 16.63
CA LEU A 108 -23.29 -0.55 16.53
C LEU A 108 -23.98 -0.41 17.89
N ASP A 109 -23.42 -1.01 18.94
CA ASP A 109 -23.99 -0.96 20.29
C ASP A 109 -23.49 0.20 21.14
N SER A 110 -22.26 0.67 20.91
CA SER A 110 -21.63 1.69 21.76
C SER A 110 -21.77 3.13 21.26
N LYS A 111 -22.02 3.36 19.97
CA LYS A 111 -22.10 4.72 19.40
C LYS A 111 -23.53 5.25 19.42
N ASP A 112 -23.68 6.48 19.91
CA ASP A 112 -24.97 7.16 19.97
C ASP A 112 -25.63 7.31 18.59
N GLU A 113 -24.83 7.41 17.53
CA GLU A 113 -25.27 7.49 16.13
C GLU A 113 -26.14 6.30 15.68
N PHE A 114 -26.02 5.14 16.33
CA PHE A 114 -26.73 3.91 15.95
C PHE A 114 -27.81 3.49 16.95
N ARG A 115 -28.08 4.32 17.97
CA ARG A 115 -29.08 4.00 19.01
C ARG A 115 -30.49 3.80 18.48
N GLU A 116 -30.84 4.49 17.41
CA GLU A 116 -32.17 4.40 16.79
C GLU A 116 -32.30 3.20 15.83
N PHE A 117 -31.21 2.50 15.54
CA PHE A 117 -31.25 1.34 14.65
C PHE A 117 -31.92 0.18 15.36
N THR A 118 -32.88 -0.43 14.67
CA THR A 118 -33.48 -1.67 15.14
C THR A 118 -32.46 -2.81 15.04
N GLU A 119 -32.70 -3.89 15.79
CA GLU A 119 -31.82 -5.06 15.76
C GLU A 119 -31.76 -5.69 14.36
N GLU A 120 -32.84 -5.59 13.57
CA GLU A 120 -32.85 -6.02 12.18
C GLU A 120 -31.86 -5.20 11.32
N ILE A 121 -31.84 -3.88 11.48
CA ILE A 121 -30.93 -2.99 10.75
C ILE A 121 -29.48 -3.26 11.18
N LYS A 122 -29.22 -3.39 12.49
CA LYS A 122 -27.87 -3.70 13.00
C LYS A 122 -27.36 -5.03 12.44
N SER A 123 -28.20 -6.05 12.40
CA SER A 123 -27.87 -7.36 11.83
C SER A 123 -27.58 -7.28 10.31
N GLU A 124 -28.36 -6.48 9.57
CA GLU A 124 -28.12 -6.25 8.15
C GLU A 124 -26.78 -5.51 7.90
N VAL A 125 -26.49 -4.48 8.69
CA VAL A 125 -25.22 -3.73 8.63
C VAL A 125 -24.05 -4.65 8.95
N GLU A 126 -24.12 -5.41 10.05
CA GLU A 126 -23.07 -6.37 10.43
C GLU A 126 -22.80 -7.36 9.29
N LYS A 127 -23.84 -8.01 8.77
CA LYS A 127 -23.70 -8.98 7.68
C LYS A 127 -23.09 -8.36 6.43
N THR A 128 -23.54 -7.15 6.07
CA THR A 128 -23.09 -6.46 4.87
C THR A 128 -21.62 -6.04 4.98
N LEU A 129 -21.23 -5.47 6.11
CA LEU A 129 -19.86 -5.03 6.35
C LEU A 129 -18.89 -6.21 6.50
N VAL A 130 -19.26 -7.28 7.22
CA VAL A 130 -18.44 -8.50 7.31
C VAL A 130 -18.25 -9.12 5.92
N THR A 131 -19.31 -9.28 5.14
CA THR A 131 -19.22 -9.85 3.78
C THR A 131 -18.42 -8.95 2.83
N GLY A 132 -18.60 -7.64 2.91
CA GLY A 132 -17.91 -6.65 2.08
C GLY A 132 -16.46 -6.40 2.48
N SER A 133 -16.09 -6.68 3.74
CA SER A 133 -14.75 -6.44 4.26
C SER A 133 -13.67 -7.27 3.55
N GLN A 134 -14.01 -8.49 3.10
CA GLN A 134 -13.06 -9.43 2.50
C GLN A 134 -11.76 -9.56 3.34
N GLY A 135 -11.88 -9.54 4.68
CA GLY A 135 -10.75 -9.59 5.61
C GLY A 135 -9.99 -8.27 5.77
N MET A 136 -10.50 -7.16 5.23
CA MET A 136 -9.92 -5.81 5.33
C MET A 136 -10.89 -4.85 6.02
N PHE A 137 -10.39 -4.12 7.02
CA PHE A 137 -11.12 -3.04 7.66
C PHE A 137 -10.94 -1.74 6.88
N ARG A 138 -12.03 -1.03 6.54
CA ARG A 138 -12.01 0.28 5.86
C ARG A 138 -12.97 1.24 6.53
#